data_AF-A0A5S9N7B4-F1
#
_entry.id   AF-A0A5S9N7B4-F1
#
_cell.length_a   1.000
_cell.length_b   1.000
_cell.length_c   1.000
_cell.angle_alpha   90.00
_cell.angle_beta   90.00
_cell.angle_gamma   90.00
#
_symmetry.space_group_name_H-M   'P 1'
#
loop_
_entity.id
_entity.type
_entity.pdbx_description
1 polymer ?
#
loop_
_entity_poly.entity_id
_entity_poly.type
_entity_poly.pdbx_seq_one_letter_code
_entity_poly.pdbx_strand_id
1 'polypeptide(L)'
;MHKLLTEIGLVIGIERNTTNHLEKFLSGLGGFISISLCYVIAKFYLDGPASVFIVTSVGASAVLIFAVPHGTLSQPWSVIGGHLISATIGVFCQQHIPNTEISAAAAVGGAIFAMYYLRCLHPPGGATALFAVIGGSSVSDLGFSYVIYPVFTNAVALVIFGILFNALFHWRRYPGHLFSRRQHCAVNSRGFTPSLTLANIATEDFAAALHEMNSFIDVSPEDLSDLFELASRSAINRSQQRLRIKAGLCYSNAARGSEWAVREVLTVDGNNLKYRIAAGTGNGSSDKINACSKRVFKQWARCQVITSSGLWIPCQPGVGNKP
;
A
#
# COMPACT_ATOMS: atom_id res chain seq x y z
N MET A 1 32.80 22.60 -3.26
CA MET A 1 31.55 23.10 -3.88
C MET A 1 30.64 21.97 -4.35
N HIS A 2 31.10 20.98 -5.14
CA HIS A 2 30.26 19.87 -5.62
C HIS A 2 29.66 19.01 -4.49
N LYS A 3 30.47 18.57 -3.50
CA LYS A 3 29.97 17.83 -2.33
C LYS A 3 28.93 18.60 -1.51
N LEU A 4 29.12 19.92 -1.33
CA LEU A 4 28.18 20.77 -0.60
C LEU A 4 26.84 20.88 -1.36
N LEU A 5 26.87 21.00 -2.68
CA LEU A 5 25.67 21.01 -3.52
C LEU A 5 24.97 19.65 -3.52
N THR A 6 25.72 18.54 -3.44
CA THR A 6 25.14 17.21 -3.31
C THR A 6 24.47 17.03 -1.94
N GLU A 7 25.11 17.44 -0.85
CA GLU A 7 24.52 17.42 0.50
C GLU A 7 23.28 18.30 0.61
N ILE A 8 23.33 19.53 0.06
CA ILE A 8 22.16 20.41 -0.02
C ILE A 8 21.05 19.75 -0.86
N GLY A 9 21.42 19.09 -1.95
CA GLY A 9 20.49 18.32 -2.78
C GLY A 9 19.81 17.21 -1.98
N LEU A 10 20.56 16.43 -1.19
CA LEU A 10 20.03 15.37 -0.35
C LEU A 10 19.15 15.91 0.79
N VAL A 11 19.55 17.00 1.44
CA VAL A 11 18.76 17.67 2.48
C VAL A 11 17.42 18.20 1.95
N ILE A 12 17.39 18.67 0.70
CA ILE A 12 16.17 19.13 0.02
C ILE A 12 15.38 17.96 -0.59
N GLY A 13 15.91 16.74 -0.56
CA GLY A 13 15.27 15.54 -1.11
C GLY A 13 15.30 15.47 -2.64
N ILE A 14 16.28 16.14 -3.29
CA ILE A 14 16.49 16.03 -4.74
C ILE A 14 17.16 14.68 -5.03
N GLU A 15 16.33 13.66 -5.17
CA GLU A 15 16.77 12.33 -5.57
C GLU A 15 17.04 12.23 -7.07
N ARG A 16 17.94 11.31 -7.44
CA ARG A 16 18.20 10.99 -8.85
C ARG A 16 17.03 10.18 -9.40
N ASN A 17 16.12 10.84 -10.10
CA ASN A 17 14.99 10.17 -10.74
C ASN A 17 15.46 9.30 -11.93
N THR A 18 15.44 7.98 -11.76
CA THR A 18 15.85 6.96 -12.73
C THR A 18 14.79 6.63 -13.78
N THR A 19 13.59 7.23 -13.71
CA THR A 19 12.50 6.93 -14.66
C THR A 19 12.80 7.43 -16.08
N ASN A 20 12.45 6.60 -17.07
CA ASN A 20 12.65 6.92 -18.48
C ASN A 20 11.76 8.09 -18.94
N HIS A 21 12.20 8.84 -19.97
CA HIS A 21 11.46 9.97 -20.53
C HIS A 21 10.08 9.59 -21.05
N LEU A 22 9.94 8.38 -21.61
CA LEU A 22 8.65 7.85 -22.05
C LEU A 22 7.67 7.74 -20.88
N GLU A 23 8.13 7.27 -19.72
CA GLU A 23 7.27 7.13 -18.53
C GLU A 23 6.80 8.49 -18.02
N LYS A 24 7.71 9.48 -18.03
CA LYS A 24 7.40 10.88 -17.69
C LYS A 24 6.35 11.47 -18.64
N PHE A 25 6.50 11.24 -19.95
CA PHE A 25 5.55 11.70 -20.96
C PHE A 25 4.18 11.04 -20.81
N LEU A 26 4.14 9.70 -20.65
CA LEU A 26 2.88 8.97 -20.47
C LEU A 26 2.18 9.38 -19.17
N SER A 27 2.92 9.71 -18.11
CA SER A 27 2.37 10.24 -16.87
C SER A 27 1.71 11.61 -17.08
N GLY A 28 2.40 12.52 -17.77
CA GLY A 28 1.86 13.83 -18.14
C GLY A 28 0.63 13.72 -19.03
N LEU A 29 0.65 12.84 -20.03
CA LEU A 29 -0.47 12.62 -20.94
C LEU A 29 -1.71 12.05 -20.23
N GLY A 30 -1.52 11.05 -19.37
CA GLY A 30 -2.61 10.49 -18.55
C GLY A 30 -3.22 11.54 -17.62
N GLY A 31 -2.36 12.35 -16.98
CA GLY A 31 -2.80 13.49 -16.15
C GLY A 31 -3.60 14.52 -16.94
N PHE A 32 -3.12 14.93 -18.11
CA PHE A 32 -3.82 15.90 -18.96
C PHE A 32 -5.22 15.42 -19.38
N ILE A 33 -5.33 14.18 -19.88
CA ILE A 33 -6.62 13.64 -20.36
C ILE A 33 -7.59 13.44 -19.20
N SER A 34 -7.12 12.87 -18.09
CA SER A 34 -7.95 12.61 -16.91
C SER A 34 -8.51 13.89 -16.28
N ILE A 35 -7.68 14.93 -16.16
CA ILE A 35 -8.12 16.22 -15.62
C ILE A 35 -9.06 16.96 -16.56
N SER A 36 -8.83 16.88 -17.87
CA SER A 36 -9.78 17.41 -18.86
C SER A 36 -11.16 16.75 -18.71
N LEU A 37 -11.19 15.42 -18.53
CA LEU A 37 -12.42 14.68 -18.28
C LEU A 37 -13.09 15.07 -16.95
N CYS A 38 -12.33 15.13 -15.85
CA CYS A 38 -12.86 15.51 -14.54
C CYS A 38 -13.38 16.95 -14.52
N TYR A 39 -12.75 17.86 -15.27
CA TYR A 39 -13.23 19.23 -15.41
C TYR A 39 -14.58 19.30 -16.13
N VAL A 40 -14.77 18.52 -17.20
CA VAL A 40 -16.07 18.39 -17.88
C VAL A 40 -17.13 17.83 -16.93
N ILE A 41 -16.80 16.81 -16.14
CA ILE A 41 -17.70 16.23 -15.13
C ILE A 41 -18.06 17.26 -14.06
N ALA A 42 -17.08 17.99 -13.53
CA ALA A 42 -17.28 18.98 -12.48
C ALA A 42 -18.23 20.11 -12.93
N LYS A 43 -18.17 20.52 -14.19
CA LYS A 43 -19.06 21.54 -14.77
C LYS A 43 -20.55 21.15 -14.79
N PHE A 44 -20.89 19.87 -14.67
CA PHE A 44 -22.30 19.47 -14.56
C PHE A 44 -22.89 19.74 -13.17
N TYR A 45 -22.05 19.93 -12.15
CA TYR A 45 -22.48 20.05 -10.76
C TYR A 45 -22.09 21.37 -10.09
N LEU A 46 -21.04 22.03 -10.59
CA LEU A 46 -20.53 23.29 -10.07
C LEU A 46 -20.34 24.30 -11.20
N ASP A 47 -20.88 25.49 -11.00
CA ASP A 47 -20.65 26.63 -11.88
C ASP A 47 -19.49 27.51 -11.40
N GLY A 48 -18.90 28.25 -12.34
CA GLY A 48 -17.91 29.28 -12.03
C GLY A 48 -16.61 28.76 -11.37
N PRO A 49 -15.98 29.57 -10.49
CA PRO A 49 -14.67 29.25 -9.90
C PRO A 49 -14.65 27.96 -9.06
N ALA A 50 -15.79 27.54 -8.50
CA ALA A 50 -15.87 26.35 -7.65
C ALA A 50 -15.50 25.06 -8.41
N SER A 51 -15.84 24.97 -9.71
CA SER A 51 -15.44 23.86 -10.57
C SER A 51 -13.91 23.74 -10.74
N VAL A 52 -13.18 24.87 -10.70
CA VAL A 52 -11.72 24.90 -10.84
C VAL A 52 -11.03 24.40 -9.57
N PHE A 53 -11.56 24.77 -8.41
CA PHE A 53 -10.96 24.39 -7.13
C PHE A 53 -11.12 22.90 -6.81
N ILE A 54 -12.28 22.29 -7.09
CA ILE A 54 -12.40 20.84 -6.89
C ILE A 54 -11.45 20.06 -7.81
N VAL A 55 -11.24 20.58 -9.02
CA VAL A 55 -10.29 20.02 -9.99
C VAL A 55 -8.85 20.18 -9.52
N THR A 56 -8.55 21.11 -8.59
CA THR A 56 -7.20 21.20 -7.99
C THR A 56 -6.90 20.01 -7.10
N SER A 57 -7.87 19.58 -6.27
CA SER A 57 -7.71 18.36 -5.44
C SER A 57 -7.60 17.12 -6.32
N VAL A 58 -8.49 16.95 -7.30
CA VAL A 58 -8.46 15.83 -8.27
C VAL A 58 -7.18 15.86 -9.13
N GLY A 59 -6.65 17.07 -9.40
CA GLY A 59 -5.36 17.34 -10.04
C GLY A 59 -4.21 16.62 -9.35
N ALA A 60 -4.10 16.81 -8.04
CA ALA A 60 -3.09 16.15 -7.22
C ALA A 60 -3.29 14.62 -7.20
N SER A 61 -4.53 14.14 -7.20
CA SER A 61 -4.84 12.71 -7.31
C SER A 61 -4.40 12.12 -8.65
N ALA A 62 -4.58 12.86 -9.76
CA ALA A 62 -4.11 12.45 -11.08
C ALA A 62 -2.59 12.33 -11.13
N VAL A 63 -1.86 13.27 -10.51
CA VAL A 63 -0.39 13.16 -10.37
C VAL A 63 0.00 11.83 -9.73
N LEU A 64 -0.63 11.46 -8.61
CA LEU A 64 -0.35 10.19 -7.94
C LEU A 64 -0.69 8.97 -8.80
N ILE A 65 -1.88 8.93 -9.40
CA ILE A 65 -2.34 7.78 -10.18
C ILE A 65 -1.51 7.56 -11.45
N PHE A 66 -1.05 8.62 -12.10
CA PHE A 66 -0.30 8.50 -13.35
C PHE A 66 1.22 8.47 -13.15
N ALA A 67 1.78 9.25 -12.22
CA ALA A 67 3.23 9.21 -11.96
C ALA A 67 3.64 8.03 -11.08
N VAL A 68 2.75 7.58 -10.19
CA VAL A 68 3.03 6.51 -9.21
C VAL A 68 1.86 5.52 -9.12
N PRO A 69 1.50 4.82 -10.21
CA PRO A 69 0.32 3.94 -10.25
C PRO A 69 0.38 2.80 -9.22
N HIS A 70 1.58 2.34 -8.87
CA HIS A 70 1.78 1.25 -7.90
C HIS A 70 1.85 1.75 -6.45
N GLY A 71 1.84 3.06 -6.23
CA GLY A 71 1.89 3.67 -4.91
C GLY A 71 0.68 3.30 -4.07
N THR A 72 0.89 3.08 -2.78
CA THR A 72 -0.18 2.77 -1.81
C THR A 72 -1.21 3.91 -1.73
N LEU A 73 -0.74 5.16 -1.81
CA LEU A 73 -1.56 6.37 -1.82
C LEU A 73 -2.38 6.54 -3.10
N SER A 74 -1.98 5.89 -4.19
CA SER A 74 -2.66 5.92 -5.50
C SER A 74 -3.72 4.85 -5.62
N GLN A 75 -3.73 3.82 -4.76
CA GLN A 75 -4.66 2.69 -4.89
C GLN A 75 -6.13 3.12 -4.74
N PRO A 76 -7.09 2.41 -5.36
CA PRO A 76 -8.49 2.84 -5.43
C PRO A 76 -9.13 3.15 -4.07
N TRP A 77 -8.81 2.38 -3.03
CA TRP A 77 -9.32 2.64 -1.67
C TRP A 77 -8.79 3.95 -1.10
N SER A 78 -7.51 4.23 -1.27
CA SER A 78 -6.90 5.50 -0.85
C SER A 78 -7.57 6.67 -1.56
N VAL A 79 -7.72 6.60 -2.89
CA VAL A 79 -8.31 7.69 -3.67
C VAL A 79 -9.79 7.90 -3.30
N ILE A 80 -10.63 6.87 -3.43
CA ILE A 80 -12.08 7.00 -3.23
C ILE A 80 -12.39 7.23 -1.75
N GLY A 81 -11.87 6.38 -0.86
CA GLY A 81 -12.08 6.50 0.58
C GLY A 81 -11.53 7.82 1.12
N GLY A 82 -10.30 8.16 0.73
CA GLY A 82 -9.65 9.39 1.18
C GLY A 82 -10.43 10.65 0.80
N HIS A 83 -10.92 10.75 -0.44
CA HIS A 83 -11.77 11.88 -0.84
C HIS A 83 -13.12 11.90 -0.12
N LEU A 84 -13.82 10.76 -0.01
CA LEU A 84 -15.15 10.70 0.61
C LEU A 84 -15.13 11.03 2.10
N ILE A 85 -14.19 10.44 2.84
CA ILE A 85 -14.02 10.68 4.28
C ILE A 85 -13.65 12.14 4.52
N SER A 86 -12.71 12.67 3.72
CA SER A 86 -12.28 14.06 3.83
C SER A 86 -13.41 15.04 3.52
N ALA A 87 -14.19 14.80 2.46
CA ALA A 87 -15.35 15.63 2.11
C ALA A 87 -16.41 15.61 3.22
N THR A 88 -16.68 14.44 3.80
CA THR A 88 -17.66 14.28 4.89
C THR A 88 -17.24 15.08 6.12
N ILE A 89 -15.97 14.98 6.51
CA ILE A 89 -15.41 15.72 7.65
C ILE A 89 -15.38 17.22 7.36
N GLY A 90 -15.01 17.61 6.14
CA GLY A 90 -15.02 19.01 5.71
C GLY A 90 -16.41 19.65 5.80
N VAL A 91 -17.44 18.99 5.27
CA VAL A 91 -18.84 19.45 5.36
C VAL A 91 -19.29 19.52 6.82
N PHE A 92 -18.97 18.51 7.62
CA PHE A 92 -19.30 18.51 9.06
C PHE A 92 -18.69 19.71 9.78
N CYS A 93 -17.39 19.97 9.59
CA CYS A 93 -16.73 21.14 10.17
C CYS A 93 -17.33 22.45 9.66
N GLN A 94 -17.63 22.55 8.36
CA GLN A 94 -18.23 23.73 7.75
C GLN A 94 -19.59 24.08 8.39
N GLN A 95 -20.40 23.08 8.74
CA GLN A 95 -21.74 23.28 9.32
C GLN A 95 -21.72 23.55 10.83
N HIS A 96 -20.71 23.05 11.56
CA HIS A 96 -20.71 23.06 13.02
C HIS A 96 -19.70 24.03 13.67
N ILE A 97 -18.72 24.54 12.91
CA ILE A 97 -17.68 25.43 13.43
C ILE A 97 -17.86 26.82 12.79
N PRO A 98 -18.30 27.85 13.54
CA PRO A 98 -18.61 29.17 12.97
C PRO A 98 -17.40 29.94 12.42
N ASN A 99 -16.22 29.75 13.02
CA ASN A 99 -15.01 30.42 12.57
C ASN A 99 -14.37 29.64 11.41
N THR A 100 -14.25 30.28 10.24
CA THR A 100 -13.79 29.63 9.00
C THR A 100 -12.37 29.09 9.10
N GLU A 101 -11.45 29.81 9.76
CA GLU A 101 -10.05 29.39 9.88
C GLU A 101 -9.91 28.13 10.75
N ILE A 102 -10.60 28.12 11.90
CA ILE A 102 -10.66 26.96 12.80
C ILE A 102 -11.39 25.80 12.13
N SER A 103 -12.48 26.07 11.41
CA SER A 103 -13.24 25.07 10.66
C SER A 103 -12.36 24.39 9.60
N ALA A 104 -11.60 25.17 8.84
CA ALA A 104 -10.67 24.69 7.83
C ALA A 104 -9.54 23.83 8.45
N ALA A 105 -8.93 24.29 9.54
CA ALA A 105 -7.90 23.55 10.25
C ALA A 105 -8.44 22.23 10.84
N ALA A 106 -9.62 22.27 11.45
CA ALA A 106 -10.29 21.09 12.00
C ALA A 106 -10.68 20.09 10.91
N ALA A 107 -11.16 20.57 9.76
CA ALA A 107 -11.51 19.75 8.61
C ALA A 107 -10.30 18.96 8.11
N VAL A 108 -9.17 19.65 7.87
CA VAL A 108 -7.94 19.01 7.36
C VAL A 108 -7.35 18.05 8.41
N GLY A 109 -7.21 18.48 9.66
CA GLY A 109 -6.68 17.65 10.74
C GLY A 109 -7.53 16.41 11.01
N GLY A 110 -8.85 16.58 11.06
CA GLY A 110 -9.81 15.48 11.20
C GLY A 110 -9.79 14.52 10.02
N ALA A 111 -9.68 15.04 8.79
CA ALA A 111 -9.55 14.24 7.58
C ALA A 111 -8.28 13.38 7.61
N ILE A 112 -7.12 13.96 7.96
CA ILE A 112 -5.86 13.21 8.12
C ILE A 112 -6.04 12.09 9.15
N PHE A 113 -6.55 12.42 10.33
CA PHE A 113 -6.78 11.46 11.40
C PHE A 113 -7.67 10.29 10.94
N ALA A 114 -8.83 10.58 10.34
CA ALA A 114 -9.77 9.57 9.90
C ALA A 114 -9.20 8.69 8.77
N MET A 115 -8.51 9.30 7.80
CA MET A 115 -7.86 8.56 6.71
C MET A 115 -6.77 7.60 7.23
N TYR A 116 -6.00 8.02 8.23
CA TYR A 116 -5.00 7.17 8.89
C TYR A 116 -5.64 5.94 9.53
N TYR A 117 -6.70 6.14 10.32
CA TYR A 117 -7.41 5.03 10.98
C TYR A 117 -8.09 4.09 9.99
N LEU A 118 -8.65 4.62 8.91
CA LEU A 118 -9.38 3.86 7.87
C LEU A 118 -8.45 3.32 6.77
N ARG A 119 -7.13 3.54 6.90
CA ARG A 119 -6.09 3.04 6.00
C ARG A 119 -6.33 3.45 4.54
N CYS A 120 -6.84 4.65 4.33
CA CYS A 120 -7.10 5.24 3.02
C CYS A 120 -6.42 6.60 2.89
N LEU A 121 -5.20 6.72 3.44
CA LEU A 121 -4.43 7.96 3.37
C LEU A 121 -4.23 8.37 1.92
N HIS A 122 -4.76 9.55 1.58
CA HIS A 122 -4.64 10.14 0.26
C HIS A 122 -4.51 11.64 0.44
N PRO A 123 -3.28 12.19 0.38
CA PRO A 123 -3.03 13.61 0.64
C PRO A 123 -3.95 14.58 -0.12
N PRO A 124 -4.34 14.32 -1.39
CA PRO A 124 -5.32 15.17 -2.09
C PRO A 124 -6.67 15.29 -1.38
N GLY A 125 -7.05 14.31 -0.56
CA GLY A 125 -8.24 14.35 0.30
C GLY A 125 -8.20 15.52 1.31
N GLY A 126 -7.04 15.88 1.83
CA GLY A 126 -6.91 17.06 2.70
C GLY A 126 -7.36 18.36 2.01
N ALA A 127 -7.03 18.52 0.72
CA ALA A 127 -7.52 19.64 -0.08
C ALA A 127 -9.03 19.56 -0.33
N THR A 128 -9.60 18.35 -0.46
CA THR A 128 -11.06 18.15 -0.52
C THR A 128 -11.76 18.61 0.76
N ALA A 129 -11.24 18.24 1.93
CA ALA A 129 -11.78 18.67 3.22
C ALA A 129 -11.71 20.19 3.37
N LEU A 130 -10.56 20.80 3.04
CA LEU A 130 -10.38 22.24 3.07
C LEU A 130 -11.37 22.96 2.15
N PHE A 131 -11.53 22.46 0.93
CA PHE A 131 -12.42 23.08 -0.06
C PHE A 131 -13.89 23.03 0.34
N ALA A 132 -14.33 22.01 1.08
CA ALA A 132 -15.68 21.99 1.65
C ALA A 132 -15.95 23.20 2.57
N VAL A 133 -14.92 23.74 3.23
CA VAL A 133 -15.02 24.89 4.13
C VAL A 133 -14.85 26.22 3.39
N ILE A 134 -13.84 26.32 2.51
CA ILE A 134 -13.47 27.60 1.86
C ILE A 134 -14.07 27.79 0.47
N GLY A 135 -14.88 26.84 -0.02
CA GLY A 135 -15.42 26.85 -1.37
C GLY A 135 -16.52 27.88 -1.66
N GLY A 136 -16.90 28.68 -0.65
CA GLY A 136 -17.96 29.69 -0.76
C GLY A 136 -19.36 29.09 -0.86
N SER A 137 -20.35 29.93 -1.18
CA SER A 137 -21.77 29.54 -1.23
C SER A 137 -22.03 28.36 -2.17
N SER A 138 -21.37 28.34 -3.34
CA SER A 138 -21.47 27.25 -4.32
C SER A 138 -21.16 25.86 -3.76
N VAL A 139 -20.37 25.78 -2.67
CA VAL A 139 -20.02 24.51 -2.01
C VAL A 139 -20.77 24.34 -0.70
N SER A 140 -20.89 25.39 0.12
CA SER A 140 -21.61 25.28 1.40
C SER A 140 -23.09 24.94 1.20
N ASP A 141 -23.71 25.44 0.14
CA ASP A 141 -25.14 25.23 -0.15
C ASP A 141 -25.44 23.79 -0.58
N LEU A 142 -24.42 23.06 -1.07
CA LEU A 142 -24.55 21.63 -1.37
C LEU A 142 -24.66 20.78 -0.10
N GLY A 143 -24.08 21.24 1.01
CA GLY A 143 -23.96 20.45 2.24
C GLY A 143 -23.38 19.07 1.95
N PHE A 144 -23.99 18.01 2.48
CA PHE A 144 -23.53 16.63 2.24
C PHE A 144 -23.67 16.17 0.78
N SER A 145 -24.44 16.88 -0.05
CA SER A 145 -24.46 16.60 -1.49
C SER A 145 -23.08 16.80 -2.10
N TYR A 146 -22.22 17.66 -1.54
CA TYR A 146 -20.81 17.83 -1.95
C TYR A 146 -20.04 16.50 -2.03
N VAL A 147 -20.31 15.59 -1.08
CA VAL A 147 -19.65 14.28 -0.97
C VAL A 147 -19.96 13.40 -2.17
N ILE A 148 -21.23 13.39 -2.61
CA ILE A 148 -21.68 12.60 -3.76
C ILE A 148 -21.37 13.35 -5.06
N TYR A 149 -21.74 14.64 -5.09
CA TYR A 149 -21.61 15.55 -6.21
C TYR A 149 -20.81 16.79 -5.74
N PRO A 150 -19.55 16.98 -6.12
CA PRO A 150 -18.85 16.36 -7.26
C PRO A 150 -17.71 15.41 -6.84
N VAL A 151 -17.52 15.18 -5.53
CA VAL A 151 -16.35 14.47 -5.01
C VAL A 151 -16.34 13.00 -5.43
N PHE A 152 -17.39 12.25 -5.10
CA PHE A 152 -17.49 10.83 -5.45
C PHE A 152 -17.41 10.62 -6.97
N THR A 153 -18.17 11.40 -7.74
CA THR A 153 -18.21 11.29 -9.19
C THR A 153 -16.84 11.49 -9.83
N ASN A 154 -16.08 12.50 -9.38
CA ASN A 154 -14.73 12.74 -9.91
C ASN A 154 -13.74 11.68 -9.45
N ALA A 155 -13.77 11.26 -8.18
CA ALA A 155 -12.87 10.24 -7.66
C ALA A 155 -13.05 8.90 -8.41
N VAL A 156 -14.30 8.48 -8.65
CA VAL A 156 -14.61 7.26 -9.39
C VAL A 156 -14.21 7.39 -10.86
N ALA A 157 -14.54 8.51 -11.51
CA ALA A 157 -14.15 8.74 -12.91
C ALA A 157 -12.64 8.71 -13.09
N LEU A 158 -11.89 9.34 -12.18
CA LEU A 158 -10.43 9.37 -12.19
C LEU A 158 -9.85 7.96 -12.00
N VAL A 159 -10.36 7.18 -11.05
CA VAL A 159 -9.91 5.80 -10.82
C VAL A 159 -10.21 4.91 -12.04
N ILE A 160 -11.43 4.98 -12.60
CA ILE A 160 -11.79 4.21 -13.80
C ILE A 160 -10.86 4.56 -14.96
N PHE A 161 -10.65 5.85 -15.21
CA PHE A 161 -9.75 6.28 -16.28
C PHE A 161 -8.30 5.86 -16.01
N GLY A 162 -7.84 5.96 -14.76
CA GLY A 162 -6.53 5.45 -14.32
C GLY A 162 -6.36 3.96 -14.59
N ILE A 163 -7.39 3.14 -14.34
CA ILE A 163 -7.39 1.71 -14.67
C ILE A 163 -7.27 1.51 -16.17
N LEU A 164 -8.14 2.16 -16.96
CA LEU A 164 -8.19 1.99 -18.41
C LEU A 164 -6.89 2.41 -19.10
N PHE A 165 -6.37 3.60 -18.76
CA PHE A 165 -5.16 4.15 -19.36
C PHE A 165 -3.92 3.33 -18.99
N ASN A 166 -3.76 2.99 -17.71
CA ASN A 166 -2.61 2.20 -17.26
C ASN A 166 -2.69 0.73 -17.69
N ALA A 167 -3.88 0.19 -17.98
CA ALA A 167 -4.03 -1.17 -18.52
C ALA A 167 -3.39 -1.35 -19.91
N LEU A 168 -3.20 -0.26 -20.68
CA LEU A 168 -2.56 -0.27 -21.99
C LEU A 168 -1.06 -0.62 -21.91
N PHE A 169 -0.43 -0.44 -20.75
CA PHE A 169 1.00 -0.65 -20.54
C PHE A 169 1.25 -1.72 -19.49
N HIS A 170 1.94 -2.81 -19.85
CA HIS A 170 2.07 -3.97 -18.97
C HIS A 170 2.80 -3.68 -17.65
N TRP A 171 3.70 -2.69 -17.63
CA TRP A 171 4.47 -2.27 -16.45
C TRP A 171 3.76 -1.23 -15.57
N ARG A 172 2.71 -0.55 -16.07
CA ARG A 172 1.98 0.49 -15.33
C ARG A 172 0.67 0.02 -14.70
N ARG A 173 0.32 -1.27 -14.87
CA ARG A 173 -1.00 -1.82 -14.54
C ARG A 173 -1.49 -1.39 -13.15
N TYR A 174 -2.68 -0.81 -13.14
CA TYR A 174 -3.37 -0.30 -11.98
C TYR A 174 -4.77 -0.94 -11.89
N PRO A 175 -5.24 -1.40 -10.71
CA PRO A 175 -4.58 -1.37 -9.40
C PRO A 175 -3.49 -2.45 -9.22
N GLY A 176 -2.56 -2.20 -8.28
CA GLY A 176 -1.34 -2.99 -8.11
C GLY A 176 -1.57 -4.47 -7.77
N HIS A 177 -2.65 -4.79 -7.04
CA HIS A 177 -2.94 -6.18 -6.65
C HIS A 177 -3.19 -7.11 -7.86
N LEU A 178 -3.71 -6.59 -8.98
CA LEU A 178 -3.89 -7.38 -10.20
C LEU A 178 -2.56 -7.86 -10.80
N PHE A 179 -1.44 -7.25 -10.40
CA PHE A 179 -0.11 -7.56 -10.93
C PHE A 179 0.76 -8.40 -10.00
N SER A 180 0.64 -8.26 -8.68
CA SER A 180 1.41 -9.06 -7.71
C SER A 180 1.26 -10.57 -7.95
N ARG A 181 0.10 -11.02 -8.46
CA ARG A 181 -0.13 -12.44 -8.79
C ARG A 181 0.69 -12.95 -9.97
N ARG A 182 1.10 -12.09 -10.91
CA ARG A 182 1.81 -12.48 -12.15
C ARG A 182 3.33 -12.50 -11.99
N GLN A 183 3.91 -11.54 -11.25
CA GLN A 183 5.36 -11.49 -11.03
C GLN A 183 5.86 -12.65 -10.15
N HIS A 184 5.11 -13.04 -9.12
CA HIS A 184 5.49 -14.18 -8.27
C HIS A 184 5.57 -15.52 -9.03
N CYS A 185 4.76 -15.72 -10.08
CA CYS A 185 4.84 -16.92 -10.92
C CYS A 185 6.02 -16.87 -11.91
N ALA A 186 6.34 -15.69 -12.46
CA ALA A 186 7.37 -15.54 -13.48
C ALA A 186 8.80 -15.71 -12.94
N VAL A 187 9.09 -15.21 -11.73
CA VAL A 187 10.41 -15.39 -11.08
C VAL A 187 10.67 -16.87 -10.78
N ASN A 188 9.64 -17.63 -10.41
CA ASN A 188 9.75 -19.07 -10.14
C ASN A 188 10.00 -19.93 -11.39
N SER A 189 9.72 -19.41 -12.59
CA SER A 189 9.85 -20.17 -13.84
C SER A 189 11.28 -20.20 -14.40
N ARG A 190 12.19 -19.37 -13.89
CA ARG A 190 13.59 -19.30 -14.35
C ARG A 190 14.57 -20.15 -13.54
N GLY A 191 14.12 -21.23 -12.91
CA GLY A 191 14.99 -22.22 -12.25
C GLY A 191 15.93 -21.65 -11.18
N PHE A 192 15.70 -20.42 -10.71
CA PHE A 192 16.54 -19.78 -9.72
C PHE A 192 16.12 -20.26 -8.35
N THR A 193 16.83 -21.25 -7.82
CA THR A 193 16.80 -21.57 -6.39
C THR A 193 17.69 -20.56 -5.68
N PRO A 194 17.15 -19.58 -4.92
CA PRO A 194 17.99 -18.70 -4.12
C PRO A 194 18.67 -19.54 -3.04
N SER A 195 19.91 -19.96 -3.30
CA SER A 195 20.79 -20.49 -2.27
C SER A 195 21.13 -19.32 -1.36
N LEU A 196 20.41 -19.17 -0.25
CA LEU A 196 20.74 -18.24 0.83
C LEU A 196 21.98 -18.75 1.57
N THR A 197 23.11 -18.78 0.86
CA THR A 197 24.42 -18.77 1.49
C THR A 197 24.80 -17.31 1.61
N LEU A 198 24.16 -16.60 2.55
CA LEU A 198 24.46 -15.21 2.93
C LEU A 198 25.01 -14.35 1.78
N ALA A 199 24.25 -14.20 0.69
CA ALA A 199 24.67 -13.32 -0.39
C ALA A 199 24.74 -11.91 0.22
N ASN A 200 25.95 -11.37 0.32
CA ASN A 200 26.18 -9.98 0.71
C ASN A 200 25.68 -9.12 -0.45
N ILE A 201 24.38 -8.81 -0.43
CA ILE A 201 23.75 -7.85 -1.33
C ILE A 201 24.21 -6.47 -0.87
N ALA A 202 24.82 -5.71 -1.77
CA ALA A 202 25.28 -4.35 -1.50
C ALA A 202 24.18 -3.32 -1.79
N THR A 203 24.29 -2.11 -1.26
CA THR A 203 23.32 -1.03 -1.52
C THR A 203 23.20 -0.71 -3.02
N GLU A 204 24.31 -0.84 -3.74
CA GLU A 204 24.40 -0.66 -5.18
C GLU A 204 23.52 -1.67 -5.95
N ASP A 205 23.36 -2.89 -5.45
CA ASP A 205 22.50 -3.90 -6.06
C ASP A 205 21.01 -3.52 -5.94
N PHE A 206 20.61 -2.89 -4.83
CA PHE A 206 19.25 -2.32 -4.68
C PHE A 206 19.02 -1.17 -5.65
N ALA A 207 20.00 -0.29 -5.83
CA ALA A 207 19.92 0.80 -6.81
C ALA A 207 19.78 0.25 -8.26
N ALA A 208 20.53 -0.80 -8.60
CA ALA A 208 20.41 -1.47 -9.90
C ALA A 208 19.02 -2.11 -10.09
N ALA A 209 18.49 -2.80 -9.07
CA ALA A 209 17.15 -3.40 -9.12
C ALA A 209 16.03 -2.35 -9.24
N LEU A 210 16.13 -1.23 -8.50
CA LEU A 210 15.19 -0.11 -8.62
C LEU A 210 15.23 0.52 -10.02
N HIS A 211 16.41 0.63 -10.62
CA HIS A 211 16.57 1.10 -11.99
C HIS A 211 15.95 0.13 -13.02
N GLU A 212 16.09 -1.19 -12.82
CA GLU A 212 15.51 -2.20 -13.70
C GLU A 212 13.97 -2.26 -13.62
N MET A 213 13.39 -2.05 -12.42
CA MET A 213 11.94 -2.09 -12.22
C MET A 213 11.18 -0.97 -12.94
N ASN A 214 11.85 0.09 -13.39
CA ASN A 214 11.30 1.21 -14.17
C ASN A 214 9.91 1.68 -13.69
N SER A 215 9.76 1.80 -12.37
CA SER A 215 8.57 2.26 -11.67
C SER A 215 9.01 3.18 -10.54
N PHE A 216 8.30 4.28 -10.33
CA PHE A 216 8.53 5.12 -9.15
C PHE A 216 8.10 4.35 -7.90
N ILE A 217 9.03 4.13 -6.98
CA ILE A 217 8.81 3.53 -5.67
C ILE A 217 9.34 4.53 -4.65
N ASP A 218 8.47 4.97 -3.74
CA ASP A 218 8.78 5.94 -2.68
C ASP A 218 9.51 5.25 -1.52
N VAL A 219 10.68 4.67 -1.82
CA VAL A 219 11.57 4.01 -0.85
C VAL A 219 13.01 4.20 -1.32
N SER A 220 13.87 4.75 -0.47
CA SER A 220 15.29 4.92 -0.79
C SER A 220 16.03 3.57 -0.81
N PRO A 221 17.13 3.43 -1.58
CA PRO A 221 18.00 2.24 -1.51
C PRO A 221 18.50 1.95 -0.08
N GLU A 222 18.73 2.99 0.71
CA GLU A 222 19.16 2.92 2.11
C GLU A 222 18.06 2.30 2.99
N ASP A 223 16.80 2.76 2.87
CA ASP A 223 15.67 2.18 3.60
C ASP A 223 15.48 0.69 3.25
N LEU A 224 15.69 0.31 1.99
CA LEU A 224 15.65 -1.10 1.58
C LEU A 224 16.78 -1.92 2.21
N SER A 225 17.97 -1.34 2.33
CA SER A 225 19.11 -1.97 3.01
C SER A 225 18.81 -2.19 4.49
N ASP A 226 18.29 -1.16 5.18
CA ASP A 226 17.90 -1.25 6.59
C ASP A 226 16.78 -2.28 6.80
N LEU A 227 15.78 -2.31 5.91
CA LEU A 227 14.73 -3.32 5.91
C LEU A 227 15.29 -4.73 5.69
N PHE A 228 16.24 -4.89 4.77
CA PHE A 228 16.91 -6.16 4.52
C PHE A 228 17.73 -6.61 5.74
N GLU A 229 18.41 -5.70 6.42
CA GLU A 229 19.15 -6.01 7.64
C GLU A 229 18.20 -6.44 8.77
N LEU A 230 17.12 -5.70 9.02
CA LEU A 230 16.09 -6.06 9.99
C LEU A 230 15.47 -7.43 9.70
N ALA A 231 15.15 -7.70 8.43
CA ALA A 231 14.63 -8.98 7.98
C ALA A 231 15.67 -10.11 8.16
N SER A 232 16.94 -9.85 7.88
CA SER A 232 18.04 -10.81 8.04
C SER A 232 18.29 -11.15 9.51
N ARG A 233 18.32 -10.15 10.40
CA ARG A 233 18.39 -10.34 11.86
C ARG A 233 17.22 -11.20 12.36
N SER A 234 16.00 -10.92 11.89
CA SER A 234 14.81 -11.73 12.21
C SER A 234 14.95 -13.18 11.72
N ALA A 235 15.50 -13.39 10.52
CA ALA A 235 15.74 -14.72 9.97
C ALA A 235 16.83 -15.51 10.74
N ILE A 236 17.89 -14.85 11.19
CA ILE A 236 18.94 -15.45 12.03
C ILE A 236 18.38 -15.83 13.41
N ASN A 237 17.69 -14.91 14.08
CA ASN A 237 17.08 -15.18 15.39
C ASN A 237 16.11 -16.36 15.33
N ARG A 238 15.37 -16.48 14.23
CA ARG A 238 14.50 -17.61 13.95
C ARG A 238 15.25 -18.93 13.83
N SER A 239 16.38 -18.98 13.13
CA SER A 239 17.11 -20.24 12.87
C SER A 239 17.68 -20.85 14.16
N GLN A 240 17.94 -20.02 15.17
CA GLN A 240 18.45 -20.44 16.47
C GLN A 240 17.36 -20.96 17.42
N GLN A 241 16.08 -20.79 17.12
CA GLN A 241 14.98 -21.23 17.98
C GLN A 241 14.70 -22.73 17.88
N ARG A 242 14.73 -23.43 19.02
CA ARG A 242 14.31 -24.83 19.11
C ARG A 242 12.78 -24.94 19.17
N LEU A 243 12.16 -25.38 18.08
CA LEU A 243 10.71 -25.51 17.99
C LEU A 243 10.17 -26.67 18.84
N ARG A 244 9.28 -26.33 19.79
CA ARG A 244 8.40 -27.27 20.48
C ARG A 244 7.00 -27.13 19.90
N ILE A 245 6.55 -28.16 19.18
CA ILE A 245 5.22 -28.17 18.58
C ILE A 245 4.18 -28.40 19.68
N LYS A 246 3.25 -27.45 19.84
CA LYS A 246 2.10 -27.53 20.75
C LYS A 246 0.80 -27.31 19.97
N ALA A 247 -0.29 -27.85 20.47
CA ALA A 247 -1.63 -27.56 19.97
C ALA A 247 -2.02 -26.09 20.28
N GLY A 248 -2.89 -25.52 19.44
CA GLY A 248 -3.35 -24.14 19.54
C GLY A 248 -2.36 -23.08 19.01
N LEU A 249 -1.23 -23.50 18.41
CA LEU A 249 -0.21 -22.59 17.91
C LEU A 249 -0.04 -22.68 16.39
N CYS A 250 0.36 -21.56 15.79
CA CYS A 250 0.62 -21.44 14.36
C CYS A 250 2.12 -21.52 14.05
N TYR A 251 2.45 -22.23 12.98
CA TYR A 251 3.82 -22.42 12.53
C TYR A 251 3.95 -22.14 11.04
N SER A 252 5.04 -21.50 10.64
CA SER A 252 5.38 -21.25 9.24
C SER A 252 6.56 -22.11 8.80
N ASN A 253 6.54 -22.54 7.54
CA ASN A 253 7.73 -23.10 6.90
C ASN A 253 8.74 -22.04 6.46
N ALA A 254 8.37 -20.75 6.53
CA ALA A 254 9.19 -19.62 6.12
C ALA A 254 9.83 -19.78 4.73
N ALA A 255 9.11 -20.46 3.83
CA ALA A 255 9.42 -20.46 2.41
C ALA A 255 9.00 -19.12 1.79
N ARG A 256 9.26 -18.93 0.50
CA ARG A 256 8.92 -17.70 -0.25
C ARG A 256 7.92 -18.02 -1.35
N GLY A 257 7.12 -17.02 -1.75
CA GLY A 257 6.18 -17.14 -2.86
C GLY A 257 5.13 -18.24 -2.64
N SER A 258 4.88 -19.05 -3.67
CA SER A 258 3.87 -20.12 -3.66
C SER A 258 4.11 -21.23 -2.64
N GLU A 259 5.36 -21.42 -2.23
CA GLU A 259 5.73 -22.43 -1.24
C GLU A 259 5.47 -21.96 0.20
N TRP A 260 5.24 -20.67 0.43
CA TRP A 260 5.00 -20.15 1.77
C TRP A 260 3.64 -20.59 2.30
N ALA A 261 3.63 -21.14 3.51
CA ALA A 261 2.41 -21.50 4.21
C ALA A 261 2.55 -21.39 5.72
N VAL A 262 1.41 -21.11 6.36
CA VAL A 262 1.22 -21.14 7.81
C VAL A 262 0.20 -22.21 8.15
N ARG A 263 0.56 -23.07 9.12
CA ARG A 263 -0.28 -24.15 9.60
C ARG A 263 -0.56 -23.96 11.08
N GLU A 264 -1.84 -24.01 11.43
CA GLU A 264 -2.32 -24.04 12.81
C GLU A 264 -2.41 -25.49 13.27
N VAL A 265 -1.78 -25.82 14.39
CA VAL A 265 -1.83 -27.16 14.97
C VAL A 265 -3.06 -27.26 15.87
N LEU A 266 -4.01 -28.12 15.53
CA LEU A 266 -5.27 -28.29 16.26
C LEU A 266 -5.11 -29.26 17.42
N THR A 267 -4.57 -30.46 17.17
CA THR A 267 -4.34 -31.49 18.19
C THR A 267 -2.99 -32.18 17.99
N VAL A 268 -2.42 -32.67 19.09
CA VAL A 268 -1.16 -33.43 19.10
C VAL A 268 -1.38 -34.71 19.90
N ASP A 269 -1.57 -35.83 19.19
CA ASP A 269 -1.90 -37.13 19.75
C ASP A 269 -0.67 -38.04 19.64
N GLY A 270 0.19 -38.00 20.66
CA GLY A 270 1.45 -38.75 20.69
C GLY A 270 2.40 -38.35 19.56
N ASN A 271 2.53 -39.21 18.54
CA ASN A 271 3.40 -39.00 17.38
C ASN A 271 2.67 -38.46 16.15
N ASN A 272 1.35 -38.30 16.22
CA ASN A 272 0.53 -37.74 15.15
C ASN A 272 0.00 -36.36 15.56
N LEU A 273 -0.27 -35.50 14.58
CA LEU A 273 -0.92 -34.23 14.81
C LEU A 273 -1.91 -33.91 13.71
N LYS A 274 -2.94 -33.16 14.07
CA LYS A 274 -3.91 -32.59 13.14
C LYS A 274 -3.64 -31.10 13.01
N TYR A 275 -3.71 -30.59 11.79
CA TYR A 275 -3.46 -29.18 11.49
C TYR A 275 -4.40 -28.67 10.40
N ARG A 276 -4.54 -27.34 10.35
CA ARG A 276 -5.26 -26.62 9.30
C ARG A 276 -4.32 -25.60 8.64
N ILE A 277 -4.53 -25.29 7.37
CA ILE A 277 -3.75 -24.26 6.67
C ILE A 277 -4.38 -22.91 7.00
N ALA A 278 -3.70 -22.11 7.81
CA ALA A 278 -4.16 -20.80 8.24
C ALA A 278 -3.86 -19.70 7.20
N ALA A 279 -2.78 -19.86 6.41
CA ALA A 279 -2.44 -18.97 5.30
C ALA A 279 -1.51 -19.66 4.28
N GLY A 280 -1.51 -19.18 3.04
CA GLY A 280 -0.64 -19.68 1.96
C GLY A 280 -1.32 -20.63 0.97
N THR A 281 -0.64 -20.93 -0.13
CA THR A 281 -1.13 -21.74 -1.25
C THR A 281 -0.85 -23.23 -1.07
N GLY A 282 -1.31 -23.80 0.04
CA GLY A 282 -1.38 -25.26 0.15
C GLY A 282 -2.60 -25.78 -0.61
N ASN A 283 -2.49 -26.93 -1.28
CA ASN A 283 -3.51 -27.61 -2.10
C ASN A 283 -4.80 -28.05 -1.34
N GLY A 284 -5.39 -27.21 -0.51
CA GLY A 284 -6.64 -27.49 0.17
C GLY A 284 -7.31 -26.22 0.68
N SER A 285 -8.64 -26.21 0.65
CA SER A 285 -9.46 -25.17 1.25
C SER A 285 -9.00 -24.89 2.69
N SER A 286 -9.03 -23.62 3.08
CA SER A 286 -8.60 -23.12 4.40
C SER A 286 -9.20 -23.89 5.57
N ASP A 287 -10.34 -24.57 5.40
CA ASP A 287 -11.03 -25.34 6.45
C ASP A 287 -10.79 -26.85 6.44
N LYS A 288 -9.97 -27.39 5.52
CA LYS A 288 -9.69 -28.83 5.52
C LYS A 288 -8.70 -29.18 6.64
N ILE A 289 -9.14 -30.06 7.55
CA ILE A 289 -8.28 -30.64 8.57
C ILE A 289 -7.39 -31.71 7.92
N ASN A 290 -6.08 -31.54 8.05
CA ASN A 290 -5.09 -32.48 7.58
C ASN A 290 -4.38 -33.13 8.77
N ALA A 291 -3.85 -34.33 8.58
CA ALA A 291 -3.08 -35.03 9.60
C ALA A 291 -1.70 -35.39 9.07
N CYS A 292 -0.69 -35.30 9.92
CA CYS A 292 0.64 -35.82 9.62
C CYS A 292 1.37 -36.25 10.90
N SER A 293 2.49 -36.93 10.74
CA SER A 293 3.34 -37.25 11.89
C SER A 293 4.05 -36.00 12.41
N LYS A 294 4.27 -35.96 13.73
CA LYS A 294 4.99 -34.89 14.41
C LYS A 294 6.39 -34.70 13.87
N ARG A 295 7.05 -35.78 13.43
CA ARG A 295 8.38 -35.74 12.80
C ARG A 295 8.36 -34.98 11.47
N VAL A 296 7.40 -35.31 10.60
CA VAL A 296 7.25 -34.64 9.29
C VAL A 296 6.92 -33.16 9.49
N PHE A 297 6.00 -32.84 10.40
CA PHE A 297 5.67 -31.45 10.69
C PHE A 297 6.86 -30.66 11.24
N LYS A 298 7.66 -31.28 12.13
CA LYS A 298 8.85 -30.64 12.69
C LYS A 298 9.95 -30.39 11.65
N GLN A 299 10.03 -31.21 10.61
CA GLN A 299 10.93 -30.98 9.47
C GLN A 299 10.43 -29.84 8.57
N TRP A 300 9.11 -29.73 8.41
CA TRP A 300 8.46 -28.67 7.63
C TRP A 300 8.48 -27.30 8.34
N ALA A 301 8.18 -27.26 9.63
CA ALA A 301 8.07 -26.03 10.41
C ALA A 301 9.44 -25.41 10.66
N ARG A 302 9.56 -24.10 10.41
CA ARG A 302 10.79 -23.31 10.64
C ARG A 302 10.65 -22.25 11.72
N CYS A 303 9.44 -21.77 11.99
CA CYS A 303 9.17 -20.88 13.13
C CYS A 303 7.75 -21.02 13.66
N GLN A 304 7.58 -20.64 14.92
CA GLN A 304 6.27 -20.27 15.45
C GLN A 304 5.95 -18.84 15.00
N VAL A 305 4.70 -18.60 14.62
CA VAL A 305 4.23 -17.29 14.15
C VAL A 305 2.95 -16.87 14.87
N ILE A 306 2.75 -15.56 14.98
CA ILE A 306 1.52 -14.93 15.46
C ILE A 306 1.00 -13.94 14.42
N THR A 307 -0.31 -13.73 14.39
CA THR A 307 -0.92 -12.66 13.61
C THR A 307 -0.88 -11.34 14.39
N SER A 308 -0.22 -10.33 13.83
CA SER A 308 -0.23 -8.96 14.34
C SER A 308 -0.59 -8.02 13.19
N SER A 309 -1.63 -7.20 13.37
CA SER A 309 -2.13 -6.26 12.35
C SER A 309 -2.44 -6.87 10.98
N GLY A 310 -2.83 -8.15 10.93
CA GLY A 310 -3.12 -8.88 9.69
C GLY A 310 -1.89 -9.49 9.00
N LEU A 311 -0.69 -9.35 9.60
CA LEU A 311 0.55 -9.94 9.11
C LEU A 311 1.01 -11.08 10.03
N TRP A 312 1.65 -12.09 9.45
CA TRP A 312 2.25 -13.20 10.20
C TRP A 312 3.70 -12.89 10.57
N ILE A 313 3.98 -12.79 11.87
CA ILE A 313 5.29 -12.40 12.39
C ILE A 313 5.88 -13.57 13.21
N PRO A 314 7.18 -13.89 13.05
CA PRO A 314 7.85 -14.87 13.91
C PRO A 314 7.79 -14.47 15.39
N CYS A 315 7.54 -15.44 16.28
CA CYS A 315 7.61 -15.20 17.71
C CYS A 315 9.05 -14.89 18.15
N GLN A 316 9.23 -13.85 18.97
CA GLN A 316 10.52 -13.56 19.59
C GLN A 316 10.89 -14.62 20.65
N PRO A 317 12.18 -14.91 20.87
CA PRO A 317 12.60 -15.82 21.93
C PRO A 317 12.16 -15.26 23.28
N GLY A 318 11.33 -16.01 24.03
CA GLY A 318 10.92 -15.66 25.40
C GLY A 318 9.47 -15.19 25.59
N VAL A 319 8.71 -14.91 24.53
CA VAL A 319 7.31 -14.43 24.66
C VAL A 319 6.28 -15.59 24.71
N GLY A 320 6.73 -16.85 24.55
CA GLY A 320 5.88 -18.04 24.48
C GLY A 320 5.43 -18.66 25.81
N ASN A 321 5.59 -17.97 26.94
CA ASN A 321 5.11 -18.40 28.25
C ASN A 321 4.29 -17.27 28.90
N LYS A 322 3.07 -17.05 28.43
CA LYS A 322 1.99 -16.70 29.35
C LYS A 322 0.82 -17.66 29.08
N PRO A 323 0.25 -18.24 30.15
CA PRO A 323 -0.85 -19.20 30.05
C PRO A 323 -2.10 -18.59 29.42
#